data_AF-A0A7W1TWU4-F1
#
_entry.id   AF-A0A7W1TWU4-F1
#
_cell.length_a   1.000
_cell.length_b   1.000
_cell.length_c   1.000
_cell.angle_alpha   90.00
_cell.angle_beta   90.00
_cell.angle_gamma   90.00
#
_symmetry.space_group_name_H-M   'P 1'
#
loop_
_entity.id
_entity.type
_entity.pdbx_description
1 polymer ?
#
loop_
_entity_poly.entity_id
_entity_poly.type
_entity_poly.pdbx_seq_one_letter_code
_entity_poly.pdbx_strand_id
1 'polypeptide(L)'
;MAEKPTRTHLVIDGSNIATEGRSLPSLQQLDEAVRALLEERPHETWTVVVDATFGHRIESPEKQMYEEALAANELVTPPAGTIGRGDKFLLEIADRANATVFSNDSFQEFHGEYEWLFDEGRLIGGKPVPEVGWIFTARTPVRGPRSRMASRVASERRGRSSASRGSRRVLSPTEPLPVPTRPPPRVPRRRQISAASVAASTASTPEVDDEVAPPSRAGRSSRSRQSSSPSVEAVNEPLPFIEFIAEYGPGSVVKGEVVSFTS
;
A
#
# COMPACT_ATOMS: atom_id res chain seq x y z
N MET A 1 -3.24 -24.01 -32.61
CA MET A 1 -2.99 -23.49 -31.25
C MET A 1 -3.93 -22.32 -31.07
N ALA A 2 -4.74 -22.29 -30.01
CA ALA A 2 -5.66 -21.18 -29.79
C ALA A 2 -4.83 -19.93 -29.47
N GLU A 3 -4.93 -18.91 -30.32
CA GLU A 3 -4.35 -17.59 -30.10
C GLU A 3 -4.97 -17.03 -28.82
N LYS A 4 -4.17 -16.96 -27.74
CA LYS A 4 -4.63 -16.36 -26.48
C LYS A 4 -4.94 -14.89 -26.76
N PRO A 5 -6.04 -14.34 -26.22
CA PRO A 5 -6.40 -12.94 -26.44
C PRO A 5 -5.20 -12.06 -26.05
N THR A 6 -4.70 -11.30 -27.01
CA THR A 6 -3.68 -10.29 -26.77
C THR A 6 -4.27 -9.26 -25.82
N ARG A 7 -3.68 -9.13 -24.64
CA ARG A 7 -4.09 -8.09 -23.69
C ARG A 7 -3.67 -6.76 -24.26
N THR A 8 -4.64 -5.93 -24.58
CA THR A 8 -4.42 -4.66 -25.28
C THR A 8 -3.90 -3.56 -24.35
N HIS A 9 -4.09 -3.71 -23.04
CA HIS A 9 -3.64 -2.75 -22.02
C HIS A 9 -2.38 -3.24 -21.29
N LEU A 10 -1.39 -2.37 -21.17
CA LEU A 10 -0.18 -2.52 -20.37
C LEU A 10 -0.18 -1.59 -19.15
N VAL A 11 0.08 -2.10 -17.96
CA VAL A 11 0.28 -1.30 -16.74
C VAL A 11 1.73 -1.39 -16.31
N ILE A 12 2.39 -0.26 -16.16
CA ILE A 12 3.83 -0.17 -15.95
C ILE A 12 4.10 0.31 -14.52
N ASP A 13 4.94 -0.42 -13.79
CA ASP A 13 5.46 -0.02 -12.50
C ASP A 13 6.62 0.96 -12.70
N GLY A 14 6.28 2.22 -12.86
CA GLY A 14 7.22 3.28 -13.20
C GLY A 14 8.29 3.45 -12.14
N SER A 15 7.94 3.35 -10.86
CA SER A 15 8.89 3.45 -9.75
C SER A 15 9.95 2.34 -9.78
N ASN A 16 9.52 1.09 -10.04
CA ASN A 16 10.43 -0.04 -10.13
C ASN A 16 11.34 0.06 -11.36
N ILE A 17 10.76 0.28 -12.54
CA ILE A 17 11.51 0.30 -13.81
C ILE A 17 12.46 1.50 -13.90
N ALA A 18 12.06 2.68 -13.42
CA ALA A 18 12.93 3.86 -13.37
C ALA A 18 14.15 3.68 -12.45
N THR A 19 14.06 2.79 -11.45
CA THR A 19 15.14 2.53 -10.47
C THR A 19 15.98 1.30 -10.84
N GLU A 20 15.62 0.54 -11.87
CA GLU A 20 16.31 -0.71 -12.22
C GLU A 20 17.79 -0.46 -12.52
N GLY A 21 18.70 -1.14 -11.80
CA GLY A 21 20.15 -0.95 -11.95
C GLY A 21 20.70 0.39 -11.43
N ARG A 22 19.89 1.20 -10.73
CA ARG A 22 20.27 2.54 -10.23
C ARG A 22 19.98 2.71 -8.75
N SER A 23 20.62 3.69 -8.12
CA SER A 23 20.32 4.11 -6.74
C SER A 23 19.18 5.13 -6.66
N LEU A 24 19.02 5.96 -7.69
CA LEU A 24 17.96 6.95 -7.84
C LEU A 24 17.13 6.65 -9.09
N PRO A 25 15.81 6.91 -9.07
CA PRO A 25 14.96 6.74 -10.23
C PRO A 25 15.34 7.73 -11.33
N SER A 26 15.19 7.30 -12.60
CA SER A 26 15.32 8.17 -13.77
C SER A 26 14.09 8.04 -14.69
N LEU A 27 13.51 9.18 -15.03
CA LEU A 27 12.44 9.27 -16.03
C LEU A 27 12.92 8.91 -17.42
N GLN A 28 14.14 9.32 -17.79
CA GLN A 28 14.72 8.95 -19.08
C GLN A 28 14.79 7.42 -19.23
N GLN A 29 15.28 6.72 -18.20
CA GLN A 29 15.36 5.27 -18.22
C GLN A 29 13.97 4.62 -18.36
N LEU A 30 12.97 5.15 -17.65
CA LEU A 30 11.59 4.67 -17.74
C LEU A 30 11.03 4.84 -19.16
N ASP A 31 11.23 6.02 -19.75
CA ASP A 31 10.80 6.34 -21.10
C ASP A 31 11.47 5.43 -22.15
N GLU A 32 12.78 5.20 -22.05
CA GLU A 32 13.52 4.25 -22.88
C GLU A 32 12.98 2.82 -22.74
N ALA A 33 12.69 2.38 -21.52
CA ALA A 33 12.13 1.06 -21.24
C ALA A 33 10.75 0.87 -21.86
N VAL A 34 9.89 1.89 -21.74
CA VAL A 34 8.52 1.84 -22.25
C VAL A 34 8.52 1.83 -23.78
N ARG A 35 9.32 2.69 -24.43
CA ARG A 35 9.43 2.69 -25.90
C ARG A 35 9.96 1.36 -26.42
N ALA A 36 11.03 0.83 -25.83
CA ALA A 36 11.60 -0.45 -26.24
C ALA A 36 10.60 -1.60 -26.06
N LEU A 37 9.80 -1.59 -24.98
CA LEU A 37 8.77 -2.60 -24.76
C LEU A 37 7.65 -2.50 -25.80
N LEU A 38 7.20 -1.29 -26.13
CA LEU A 38 6.15 -1.08 -27.12
C LEU A 38 6.60 -1.43 -28.55
N GLU A 39 7.89 -1.28 -28.84
CA GLU A 39 8.49 -1.71 -30.11
C GLU A 39 8.56 -3.25 -30.22
N GLU A 40 8.99 -3.95 -29.15
CA GLU A 40 9.01 -5.42 -29.13
C GLU A 40 7.58 -6.02 -29.04
N ARG A 41 6.70 -5.38 -28.28
CA ARG A 41 5.36 -5.86 -27.91
C ARG A 41 4.34 -4.73 -28.00
N PRO A 42 3.70 -4.58 -29.16
CA PRO A 42 2.68 -3.56 -29.35
C PRO A 42 1.50 -3.77 -28.39
N HIS A 43 1.16 -2.72 -27.65
CA HIS A 43 -0.05 -2.61 -26.83
C HIS A 43 -0.85 -1.39 -27.28
N GLU A 44 -2.19 -1.50 -27.28
CA GLU A 44 -3.08 -0.41 -27.73
C GLU A 44 -3.14 0.73 -26.71
N THR A 45 -3.07 0.39 -25.43
CA THR A 45 -3.12 1.37 -24.33
C THR A 45 -2.09 1.00 -23.28
N TRP A 46 -1.47 2.01 -22.67
CA TRP A 46 -0.61 1.80 -21.51
C TRP A 46 -0.85 2.85 -20.44
N THR A 47 -0.53 2.50 -19.20
CA THR A 47 -0.64 3.39 -18.05
C THR A 47 0.59 3.21 -17.18
N VAL A 48 1.31 4.29 -16.93
CA VAL A 48 2.49 4.27 -16.07
C VAL A 48 2.08 4.72 -14.69
N VAL A 49 2.30 3.87 -13.69
CA VAL A 49 1.98 4.16 -12.30
C VAL A 49 3.28 4.39 -11.53
N VAL A 50 3.38 5.53 -10.86
CA VAL A 50 4.53 5.90 -10.02
C VAL A 50 4.08 6.13 -8.59
N ASP A 51 4.93 5.76 -7.63
CA ASP A 51 4.63 5.95 -6.22
C ASP A 51 4.58 7.44 -5.83
N ALA A 52 3.89 7.76 -4.74
CA ALA A 52 3.73 9.15 -4.28
C ALA A 52 5.06 9.82 -3.89
N THR A 53 6.12 9.05 -3.61
CA THR A 53 7.44 9.55 -3.26
C THR A 53 8.35 9.76 -4.47
N PHE A 54 7.92 9.33 -5.66
CA PHE A 54 8.73 9.28 -6.87
C PHE A 54 9.27 10.66 -7.25
N GLY A 55 8.40 11.67 -7.30
CA GLY A 55 8.78 13.05 -7.62
C GLY A 55 9.80 13.67 -6.64
N HIS A 56 9.91 13.15 -5.41
CA HIS A 56 10.93 13.59 -4.45
C HIS A 56 12.29 12.91 -4.64
N ARG A 57 12.31 11.75 -5.31
CA ARG A 57 13.51 10.92 -5.50
C ARG A 57 14.21 11.16 -6.83
N ILE A 58 13.49 11.66 -7.84
CA ILE A 58 14.07 12.01 -9.13
C ILE A 58 15.00 13.23 -9.04
N GLU A 59 15.97 13.29 -9.94
CA GLU A 59 16.93 14.40 -10.01
C GLU A 59 16.24 15.71 -10.43
N SER A 60 16.77 16.84 -9.95
CA SER A 60 16.19 18.17 -10.20
C SER A 60 15.90 18.50 -11.67
N PRO A 61 16.74 18.11 -12.65
CA PRO A 61 16.45 18.38 -14.06
C PRO A 61 15.22 17.63 -14.59
N GLU A 62 14.91 16.44 -14.05
CA GLU A 62 13.77 15.62 -14.51
C GLU A 62 12.44 16.03 -13.85
N LYS A 63 12.48 16.85 -12.79
CA LYS A 63 11.26 17.24 -12.05
C LYS A 63 10.24 17.97 -12.89
N GLN A 64 10.70 18.85 -13.78
CA GLN A 64 9.80 19.56 -14.68
C GLN A 64 9.10 18.58 -15.63
N MET A 65 9.84 17.65 -16.23
CA MET A 65 9.27 16.63 -17.11
C MET A 65 8.28 15.73 -16.38
N TYR A 66 8.57 15.40 -15.11
CA TYR A 66 7.65 14.65 -14.25
C TYR A 66 6.33 15.39 -14.02
N GLU A 67 6.38 16.67 -13.68
CA GLU A 67 5.19 17.49 -13.45
C GLU A 67 4.36 17.66 -14.73
N GLU A 68 5.01 17.84 -15.87
CA GLU A 68 4.37 17.90 -17.18
C GLU A 68 3.70 16.57 -17.55
N ALA A 69 4.38 15.44 -17.33
CA ALA A 69 3.82 14.11 -17.60
C ALA A 69 2.64 13.74 -16.68
N LEU A 70 2.64 14.23 -15.43
CA LEU A 70 1.48 14.13 -14.54
C LEU A 70 0.31 14.97 -15.06
N ALA A 71 0.57 16.22 -15.47
CA ALA A 71 -0.45 17.12 -15.98
C ALA A 71 -1.05 16.62 -17.32
N ALA A 72 -0.26 15.92 -18.13
CA ALA A 72 -0.68 15.27 -19.37
C ALA A 72 -1.39 13.92 -19.17
N ASN A 73 -1.55 13.46 -17.92
CA ASN A 73 -2.10 12.13 -17.59
C ASN A 73 -1.30 10.93 -18.14
N GLU A 74 -0.02 11.14 -18.50
CA GLU A 74 0.89 10.08 -18.95
C GLU A 74 1.42 9.27 -17.77
N LEU A 75 1.65 9.94 -16.64
CA LEU A 75 1.96 9.33 -15.35
C LEU A 75 0.75 9.40 -14.43
N VAL A 76 0.50 8.32 -13.69
CA VAL A 76 -0.54 8.25 -12.68
C VAL A 76 0.10 8.02 -11.32
N THR A 77 -0.25 8.87 -10.36
CA THR A 77 0.11 8.68 -8.95
C THR A 77 -1.10 8.20 -8.15
N PRO A 78 -0.91 7.26 -7.20
CA PRO A 78 -1.98 6.88 -6.30
C PRO A 78 -2.37 8.07 -5.41
N PRO A 79 -3.65 8.20 -5.02
CA PRO A 79 -4.08 9.22 -4.08
C PRO A 79 -3.27 9.19 -2.77
N ALA A 80 -3.01 10.37 -2.20
CA ALA A 80 -2.28 10.48 -0.94
C ALA A 80 -2.97 9.66 0.18
N GLY A 81 -2.16 8.94 0.96
CA GLY A 81 -2.68 8.10 2.06
C GLY A 81 -3.28 6.76 1.62
N THR A 82 -3.09 6.33 0.37
CA THR A 82 -3.55 5.01 -0.11
C THR A 82 -2.98 3.89 0.78
N ILE A 83 -3.89 3.15 1.42
CA ILE A 83 -3.55 2.01 2.27
C ILE A 83 -3.10 0.84 1.38
N GLY A 84 -1.82 0.49 1.46
CA GLY A 84 -1.25 -0.65 0.72
C GLY A 84 -0.16 -0.33 -0.30
N ARG A 85 0.50 0.83 -0.22
CA ARG A 85 1.56 1.29 -1.17
C ARG A 85 1.04 1.48 -2.61
N GLY A 86 1.87 2.11 -3.46
CA GLY A 86 1.55 2.31 -4.89
C GLY A 86 1.28 0.99 -5.62
N ASP A 87 1.94 -0.08 -5.20
CA ASP A 87 1.82 -1.43 -5.74
C ASP A 87 0.36 -1.94 -5.74
N LYS A 88 -0.42 -1.68 -4.68
CA LYS A 88 -1.82 -2.11 -4.62
C LYS A 88 -2.67 -1.40 -5.67
N PHE A 89 -2.46 -0.10 -5.83
CA PHE A 89 -3.18 0.71 -6.81
C PHE A 89 -2.86 0.29 -8.23
N LEU A 90 -1.58 0.00 -8.50
CA LEU A 90 -1.12 -0.57 -9.77
C LEU A 90 -1.83 -1.89 -10.09
N LEU A 91 -1.85 -2.83 -9.13
CA LEU A 91 -2.49 -4.13 -9.31
C LEU A 91 -4.00 -4.02 -9.48
N GLU A 92 -4.65 -3.06 -8.83
CA GLU A 92 -6.08 -2.80 -8.98
C GLU A 92 -6.43 -2.28 -10.39
N ILE A 93 -5.61 -1.39 -10.96
CA ILE A 93 -5.76 -0.95 -12.36
C ILE A 93 -5.61 -2.15 -13.30
N ALA A 94 -4.57 -2.96 -13.09
CA ALA A 94 -4.29 -4.11 -13.93
C ALA A 94 -5.37 -5.19 -13.86
N ASP A 95 -5.97 -5.40 -12.69
CA ASP A 95 -7.10 -6.32 -12.51
C ASP A 95 -8.34 -5.83 -13.29
N ARG A 96 -8.73 -4.57 -13.09
CA ARG A 96 -9.92 -3.98 -13.73
C ARG A 96 -9.80 -3.87 -15.25
N ALA A 97 -8.61 -3.54 -15.74
CA ALA A 97 -8.34 -3.41 -17.17
C ALA A 97 -7.98 -4.76 -17.84
N ASN A 98 -7.88 -5.85 -17.07
CA ASN A 98 -7.33 -7.13 -17.54
C ASN A 98 -5.97 -6.95 -18.26
N ALA A 99 -5.13 -6.09 -17.69
CA ALA A 99 -3.88 -5.66 -18.29
C ALA A 99 -2.73 -6.62 -18.00
N THR A 100 -1.69 -6.55 -18.84
CA THR A 100 -0.37 -7.09 -18.53
C THR A 100 0.40 -6.09 -17.67
N VAL A 101 1.13 -6.56 -16.66
CA VAL A 101 1.96 -5.74 -15.78
C VAL A 101 3.41 -5.78 -16.24
N PHE A 102 4.07 -4.63 -16.33
CA PHE A 102 5.51 -4.50 -16.52
C PHE A 102 6.17 -4.07 -15.21
N SER A 103 6.81 -5.02 -14.52
CA SER A 103 7.52 -4.79 -13.26
C SER A 103 8.49 -5.94 -12.97
N ASN A 104 9.58 -5.63 -12.28
CA ASN A 104 10.48 -6.65 -11.73
C ASN A 104 10.13 -7.12 -10.32
N ASP A 105 9.16 -6.48 -9.65
CA ASP A 105 8.70 -6.93 -8.33
C ASP A 105 7.92 -8.24 -8.44
N SER A 106 8.01 -9.05 -7.39
CA SER A 106 7.18 -10.23 -7.20
C SER A 106 5.88 -9.94 -6.47
N PHE A 107 5.59 -8.74 -5.96
CA PHE A 107 4.29 -8.40 -5.35
C PHE A 107 3.82 -9.39 -4.26
N GLN A 108 4.76 -9.92 -3.47
CA GLN A 108 4.49 -11.08 -2.61
C GLN A 108 3.37 -10.85 -1.60
N GLU A 109 3.20 -9.61 -1.15
CA GLU A 109 2.17 -9.22 -0.17
C GLU A 109 0.74 -9.31 -0.73
N PHE A 110 0.60 -9.34 -2.06
CA PHE A 110 -0.70 -9.30 -2.73
C PHE A 110 -1.08 -10.63 -3.40
N HIS A 111 -0.24 -11.65 -3.33
CA HIS A 111 -0.49 -12.97 -3.94
C HIS A 111 -1.75 -13.68 -3.45
N GLY A 112 -2.26 -13.33 -2.27
CA GLY A 112 -3.54 -13.85 -1.78
C GLY A 112 -4.77 -13.11 -2.32
N GLU A 113 -4.61 -11.86 -2.74
CA GLU A 113 -5.68 -11.01 -3.27
C GLU A 113 -5.75 -11.11 -4.80
N TYR A 114 -4.59 -11.08 -5.46
CA TYR A 114 -4.45 -11.13 -6.92
C TYR A 114 -3.80 -12.43 -7.37
N GLU A 115 -4.57 -13.52 -7.32
CA GLU A 115 -4.10 -14.86 -7.76
C GLU A 115 -3.80 -14.91 -9.27
N TRP A 116 -4.42 -14.02 -10.06
CA TRP A 116 -4.17 -13.89 -11.50
C TRP A 116 -2.72 -13.51 -11.83
N LEU A 117 -1.95 -12.97 -10.88
CA LEU A 117 -0.54 -12.63 -11.11
C LEU A 117 0.30 -13.85 -11.56
N PHE A 118 -0.17 -15.06 -11.26
CA PHE A 118 0.47 -16.30 -11.66
C PHE A 118 0.04 -16.80 -13.05
N ASP A 119 -0.96 -16.18 -13.67
CA ASP A 119 -1.41 -16.55 -15.00
C ASP A 119 -0.37 -16.13 -16.04
N GLU A 120 -0.23 -16.94 -17.08
CA GLU A 120 0.73 -16.68 -18.15
C GLU A 120 0.45 -15.35 -18.88
N GLY A 121 1.52 -14.59 -19.12
CA GLY A 121 1.46 -13.29 -19.81
C GLY A 121 0.89 -12.15 -18.97
N ARG A 122 0.72 -12.32 -17.65
CA ARG A 122 0.29 -11.24 -16.75
C ARG A 122 1.43 -10.38 -16.21
N LEU A 123 2.66 -10.90 -16.17
CA LEU A 123 3.81 -10.16 -15.69
C LEU A 123 4.97 -10.25 -16.68
N ILE A 124 5.51 -9.10 -17.04
CA ILE A 124 6.72 -8.94 -17.83
C ILE A 124 7.76 -8.30 -16.92
N GLY A 125 8.96 -8.87 -16.88
CA GLY A 125 10.14 -8.22 -16.32
C GLY A 125 11.01 -7.67 -17.43
N GLY A 126 11.83 -6.68 -17.09
CA GLY A 126 12.74 -6.04 -18.04
C GLY A 126 14.05 -5.76 -17.37
N LYS A 127 15.16 -5.97 -18.06
CA LYS A 127 16.47 -5.61 -17.54
C LYS A 127 17.24 -4.79 -18.58
N PRO A 128 17.77 -3.62 -18.22
CA PRO A 128 18.69 -2.90 -19.08
C PRO A 128 20.02 -3.65 -19.10
N VAL A 129 20.48 -4.00 -20.29
CA VAL A 129 21.79 -4.63 -20.51
C VAL A 129 22.65 -3.61 -21.26
N PRO A 130 23.85 -3.25 -20.73
CA PRO A 130 24.77 -2.36 -21.42
C PRO A 130 25.00 -2.83 -22.85
N GLU A 131 25.01 -1.89 -23.80
CA GLU A 131 25.21 -2.11 -25.25
C GLU A 131 24.10 -2.87 -26.00
N VAL A 132 23.25 -3.62 -25.30
CA VAL A 132 22.14 -4.39 -25.90
C VAL A 132 20.81 -3.64 -25.79
N GLY A 133 20.62 -2.85 -24.74
CA GLY A 133 19.35 -2.19 -24.44
C GLY A 133 18.48 -3.03 -23.51
N TRP A 134 17.16 -2.85 -23.58
CA TRP A 134 16.22 -3.54 -22.72
C TRP A 134 15.89 -4.93 -23.22
N ILE A 135 15.98 -5.92 -22.32
CA ILE A 135 15.53 -7.29 -22.58
C ILE A 135 14.28 -7.58 -21.78
N PHE A 136 13.19 -7.96 -22.45
CA PHE A 136 11.89 -8.23 -21.81
C PHE A 136 11.59 -9.73 -21.73
N THR A 137 11.31 -10.21 -20.52
CA THR A 137 11.01 -11.63 -20.27
C THR A 137 9.65 -11.76 -19.61
N ALA A 138 8.77 -12.58 -20.20
CA ALA A 138 7.55 -12.99 -19.52
C ALA A 138 7.93 -13.82 -18.28
N ARG A 139 7.42 -13.43 -17.11
CA ARG A 139 7.81 -14.03 -15.84
C ARG A 139 6.62 -14.35 -14.97
N THR A 140 6.84 -15.26 -14.04
CA THR A 140 5.89 -15.57 -12.96
C THR A 140 6.46 -14.98 -11.65
N PRO A 141 5.63 -14.37 -10.80
CA PRO A 141 6.07 -13.86 -9.50
C PRO A 141 6.68 -14.95 -8.61
N VAL A 142 7.69 -14.59 -7.81
CA VAL A 142 8.34 -15.53 -6.89
C VAL A 142 7.52 -15.69 -5.61
N ARG A 143 7.20 -16.93 -5.24
CA ARG A 143 6.48 -17.25 -3.99
C ARG A 143 7.43 -17.33 -2.79
N GLY A 144 7.53 -16.26 -2.01
CA GLY A 144 8.30 -16.23 -0.76
C GLY A 144 7.47 -16.45 0.53
N PRO A 145 8.09 -16.30 1.72
CA PRO A 145 7.38 -16.35 3.00
C PRO A 145 6.23 -15.36 3.09
N ARG A 146 6.41 -14.13 2.57
CA ARG A 146 5.35 -13.11 2.51
C ARG A 146 4.18 -13.56 1.64
N SER A 147 4.46 -14.21 0.51
CA SER A 147 3.42 -14.81 -0.33
C SER A 147 2.59 -15.85 0.43
N ARG A 148 3.25 -16.76 1.16
CA ARG A 148 2.54 -17.80 1.94
C ARG A 148 1.68 -17.19 3.03
N MET A 149 2.15 -16.13 3.69
CA MET A 149 1.37 -15.39 4.67
C MET A 149 0.15 -14.72 4.00
N ALA A 150 0.36 -14.00 2.90
CA ALA A 150 -0.71 -13.33 2.17
C ALA A 150 -1.80 -14.30 1.72
N SER A 151 -1.42 -15.44 1.12
CA SER A 151 -2.36 -16.48 0.72
C SER A 151 -3.10 -17.12 1.90
N ARG A 152 -2.42 -17.34 3.04
CA ARG A 152 -3.08 -17.83 4.27
C ARG A 152 -4.12 -16.84 4.78
N VAL A 153 -3.76 -15.57 4.94
CA VAL A 153 -4.68 -14.52 5.39
C VAL A 153 -5.88 -14.41 4.45
N ALA A 154 -5.65 -14.47 3.13
CA ALA A 154 -6.73 -14.48 2.15
C ALA A 154 -7.64 -15.71 2.29
N SER A 155 -7.07 -16.91 2.48
CA SER A 155 -7.83 -18.14 2.68
C SER A 155 -8.66 -18.12 3.97
N GLU A 156 -8.14 -17.60 5.07
CA GLU A 156 -8.85 -17.43 6.35
C GLU A 156 -10.01 -16.44 6.21
N ARG A 157 -9.79 -15.32 5.50
CA ARG A 157 -10.86 -14.36 5.17
C ARG A 157 -11.97 -15.00 4.35
N ARG A 158 -11.62 -15.82 3.33
CA ARG A 158 -12.58 -16.58 2.51
C ARG A 158 -13.33 -17.62 3.36
N GLY A 159 -12.66 -18.32 4.27
CA GLY A 159 -13.27 -19.29 5.19
C GLY A 159 -14.20 -18.66 6.22
N ARG A 160 -13.88 -17.47 6.72
CA ARG A 160 -14.73 -16.74 7.68
C ARG A 160 -15.98 -16.15 7.03
N SER A 161 -15.87 -15.74 5.77
CA SER A 161 -17.01 -15.25 4.97
C SER A 161 -17.91 -16.38 4.46
N SER A 162 -17.39 -17.59 4.23
CA SER A 162 -18.22 -18.78 3.98
C SER A 162 -18.92 -19.29 5.25
N ALA A 163 -18.26 -19.22 6.42
CA ALA A 163 -18.87 -19.55 7.71
C ALA A 163 -20.00 -18.58 8.10
N SER A 164 -19.89 -17.28 7.77
CA SER A 164 -20.97 -16.32 8.00
C SER A 164 -22.13 -16.46 7.01
N ARG A 165 -21.86 -16.90 5.77
CA ARG A 165 -22.89 -17.27 4.77
C ARG A 165 -23.57 -18.61 5.07
N GLY A 166 -22.88 -19.56 5.72
CA GLY A 166 -23.43 -20.86 6.13
C GLY A 166 -24.46 -20.82 7.25
N SER A 167 -24.63 -19.68 7.94
CA SER A 167 -25.65 -19.49 8.99
C SER A 167 -27.00 -18.99 8.44
N ARG A 168 -27.15 -18.83 7.12
CA ARG A 168 -28.47 -18.63 6.51
C ARG A 168 -28.96 -19.98 5.98
N ARG A 169 -29.44 -20.82 6.90
CA ARG A 169 -30.14 -22.08 6.63
C ARG A 169 -31.26 -21.78 5.62
N VAL A 170 -31.04 -22.16 4.37
CA VAL A 170 -32.08 -22.22 3.34
C VAL A 170 -33.03 -23.31 3.81
N LEU A 171 -34.17 -22.91 4.37
CA LEU A 171 -35.28 -23.82 4.59
C LEU A 171 -35.84 -24.17 3.21
N SER A 172 -35.74 -25.45 2.84
CA SER A 172 -36.36 -26.02 1.66
C SER A 172 -37.86 -25.68 1.63
N PRO A 173 -38.44 -25.30 0.49
CA PRO A 173 -39.85 -24.90 0.38
C PRO A 173 -40.74 -26.15 0.33
N THR A 174 -41.01 -26.76 1.47
CA THR A 174 -42.04 -27.82 1.55
C THR A 174 -42.67 -27.92 2.93
N GLU A 175 -43.04 -26.81 3.57
CA GLU A 175 -44.05 -26.82 4.64
C GLU A 175 -44.87 -25.53 4.58
N PRO A 176 -46.22 -25.59 4.73
CA PRO A 176 -47.06 -24.40 4.68
C PRO A 176 -46.80 -23.50 5.89
N LEU A 177 -46.66 -22.20 5.62
CA LEU A 177 -46.37 -21.17 6.61
C LEU A 177 -47.43 -21.13 7.73
N PRO A 178 -47.06 -21.09 9.02
CA PRO A 178 -48.00 -20.81 10.08
C PRO A 178 -48.45 -19.33 10.00
N VAL A 179 -49.75 -19.12 9.86
CA VAL A 179 -50.36 -17.79 9.85
C VAL A 179 -50.24 -17.19 11.26
N PRO A 180 -49.60 -16.01 11.45
CA PRO A 180 -49.55 -15.37 12.75
C PRO A 180 -50.95 -14.84 13.13
N THR A 181 -51.54 -15.40 14.17
CA THR A 181 -52.88 -15.05 14.70
C THR A 181 -52.88 -13.83 15.63
N ARG A 182 -51.86 -12.96 15.57
CA ARG A 182 -51.80 -11.75 16.40
C ARG A 182 -51.49 -10.51 15.58
N PRO A 183 -52.31 -9.44 15.70
CA PRO A 183 -52.04 -8.19 15.02
C PRO A 183 -50.77 -7.53 15.59
N PRO A 184 -50.02 -6.76 14.78
CA PRO A 184 -48.76 -6.15 15.20
C PRO A 184 -48.98 -5.08 16.28
N PRO A 185 -48.05 -4.93 17.24
CA PRO A 185 -48.12 -3.89 18.25
C PRO A 185 -47.97 -2.50 17.60
N ARG A 186 -48.89 -1.61 18.01
CA ARG A 186 -49.01 -0.23 17.56
C ARG A 186 -47.79 0.59 17.99
N VAL A 187 -47.08 1.17 17.03
CA VAL A 187 -46.03 2.18 17.27
C VAL A 187 -46.60 3.39 18.01
N PRO A 188 -46.02 3.84 19.14
CA PRO A 188 -46.41 5.09 19.75
C PRO A 188 -45.83 6.27 18.96
N ARG A 189 -46.72 7.12 18.42
CA ARG A 189 -46.39 8.44 17.87
C ARG A 189 -45.71 9.28 18.95
N ARG A 190 -44.44 9.63 18.76
CA ARG A 190 -43.77 10.65 19.56
C ARG A 190 -44.31 12.02 19.14
N ARG A 191 -44.92 12.72 20.10
CA ARG A 191 -45.52 14.05 19.96
C ARG A 191 -44.47 15.07 19.51
N GLN A 192 -44.85 15.86 18.50
CA GLN A 192 -44.28 17.17 18.24
C GLN A 192 -44.58 18.09 19.44
N ILE A 193 -43.57 18.82 19.89
CA ILE A 193 -43.73 20.09 20.60
C ILE A 193 -42.82 21.09 19.88
N SER A 194 -43.45 21.94 19.09
CA SER A 194 -43.01 23.30 18.72
C SER A 194 -43.36 24.23 19.90
N ALA A 195 -42.76 25.38 20.18
CA ALA A 195 -41.91 26.30 19.44
C ALA A 195 -41.28 27.32 20.43
N ALA A 196 -40.30 28.09 19.92
CA ALA A 196 -40.03 29.52 20.20
C ALA A 196 -39.38 29.86 21.56
N SER A 197 -38.42 30.78 21.70
CA SER A 197 -37.88 31.83 20.81
C SER A 197 -36.68 32.50 21.49
N VAL A 198 -36.04 33.41 20.73
CA VAL A 198 -35.10 34.50 21.08
C VAL A 198 -33.62 34.14 21.02
N ALA A 199 -32.71 34.93 20.45
CA ALA A 199 -32.73 35.99 19.43
C ALA A 199 -31.25 36.21 19.08
N ALA A 200 -30.97 36.65 17.86
CA ALA A 200 -29.65 36.97 17.35
C ALA A 200 -28.96 38.11 18.12
N SER A 201 -27.62 38.17 18.11
CA SER A 201 -26.86 39.30 17.51
C SER A 201 -25.32 39.16 17.67
N THR A 202 -24.63 39.32 16.52
CA THR A 202 -23.38 40.05 16.25
C THR A 202 -22.05 39.78 16.99
N ALA A 203 -21.07 39.32 16.19
CA ALA A 203 -19.74 39.88 15.92
C ALA A 203 -18.93 40.62 17.02
N SER A 204 -17.69 40.18 17.25
CA SER A 204 -16.42 40.90 16.97
C SER A 204 -15.22 40.29 17.73
N THR A 205 -14.09 40.06 17.04
CA THR A 205 -12.70 40.08 17.56
C THR A 205 -12.19 41.53 17.60
N PRO A 206 -11.00 41.92 18.15
CA PRO A 206 -9.86 41.17 18.75
C PRO A 206 -9.53 41.68 20.20
N GLU A 207 -8.56 41.18 20.97
CA GLU A 207 -7.12 41.58 20.99
C GLU A 207 -6.30 40.75 22.02
N VAL A 208 -4.98 40.94 21.86
CA VAL A 208 -3.71 40.41 22.39
C VAL A 208 -3.40 40.51 23.90
N ASP A 209 -2.25 39.87 24.24
CA ASP A 209 -1.35 39.99 25.42
C ASP A 209 -1.65 39.07 26.61
N ASP A 210 -0.70 38.47 27.35
CA ASP A 210 0.72 38.10 27.26
C ASP A 210 0.97 37.18 28.51
N GLU A 211 2.20 36.70 28.74
CA GLU A 211 2.74 36.05 29.97
C GLU A 211 2.70 34.50 30.18
N VAL A 212 3.74 33.84 29.68
CA VAL A 212 4.90 33.25 30.42
C VAL A 212 4.70 32.50 31.78
N ALA A 213 4.78 31.15 31.73
CA ALA A 213 5.57 30.19 32.56
C ALA A 213 5.32 29.96 34.10
N PRO A 214 5.83 28.88 34.76
CA PRO A 214 5.96 27.44 34.44
C PRO A 214 5.55 26.50 35.64
N PRO A 215 6.16 25.31 35.94
CA PRO A 215 5.45 24.01 35.99
C PRO A 215 5.32 23.37 37.40
N SER A 216 4.48 22.34 37.55
CA SER A 216 4.55 21.45 38.73
C SER A 216 4.28 19.98 38.43
N ARG A 217 5.09 19.15 39.10
CA ARG A 217 5.26 17.69 39.01
C ARG A 217 4.10 16.90 39.62
N ALA A 218 4.05 15.62 39.20
CA ALA A 218 3.63 14.39 39.90
C ALA A 218 2.60 13.64 39.03
N GLY A 219 2.86 12.45 38.51
CA GLY A 219 3.44 11.29 39.17
C GLY A 219 2.32 10.28 39.39
N ARG A 220 2.24 9.23 38.55
CA ARG A 220 1.65 7.93 38.91
C ARG A 220 1.96 6.85 37.87
N SER A 221 2.75 5.88 38.33
CA SER A 221 2.76 4.49 37.88
C SER A 221 1.33 3.93 37.97
N SER A 222 0.90 2.83 37.36
CA SER A 222 1.51 1.75 36.59
C SER A 222 0.33 0.96 36.00
N ARG A 223 0.51 0.27 34.86
CA ARG A 223 -0.12 -1.05 34.65
C ARG A 223 0.54 -1.80 33.50
N SER A 224 1.31 -2.79 33.93
CA SER A 224 1.85 -3.93 33.20
C SER A 224 0.86 -4.50 32.18
N ARG A 225 1.34 -4.73 30.96
CA ARG A 225 0.95 -5.89 30.15
C ARG A 225 2.20 -6.54 29.57
N GLN A 226 2.56 -7.60 30.25
CA GLN A 226 3.46 -8.68 29.88
C GLN A 226 3.13 -9.22 28.48
N SER A 227 4.11 -9.20 27.58
CA SER A 227 4.12 -10.00 26.36
C SER A 227 5.52 -10.58 26.13
N SER A 228 5.66 -11.83 26.52
CA SER A 228 6.78 -12.73 26.29
C SER A 228 6.82 -13.20 24.84
N SER A 229 7.95 -13.03 24.14
CA SER A 229 8.50 -13.85 23.04
C SER A 229 9.88 -13.29 22.61
N PRO A 230 10.81 -14.12 22.13
CA PRO A 230 12.23 -14.02 22.44
C PRO A 230 12.91 -12.90 21.66
N SER A 231 13.56 -11.99 22.37
CA SER A 231 14.56 -11.11 21.76
C SER A 231 15.72 -12.00 21.31
N VAL A 232 16.05 -11.94 20.02
CA VAL A 232 17.40 -12.26 19.54
C VAL A 232 18.35 -11.59 20.53
N GLU A 233 19.14 -12.38 21.27
CA GLU A 233 20.03 -11.84 22.30
C GLU A 233 20.85 -10.72 21.67
N ALA A 234 20.53 -9.48 22.06
CA ALA A 234 21.37 -8.36 21.69
C ALA A 234 22.73 -8.68 22.30
N VAL A 235 23.72 -8.91 21.44
CA VAL A 235 25.09 -9.28 21.88
C VAL A 235 25.68 -8.19 22.79
N ASN A 236 25.17 -6.96 22.67
CA ASN A 236 25.56 -5.84 23.50
C ASN A 236 24.59 -5.65 24.67
N GLU A 237 25.15 -5.54 25.87
CA GLU A 237 24.43 -5.15 27.07
C GLU A 237 23.80 -3.74 26.89
N PRO A 238 22.54 -3.54 27.34
CA PRO A 238 21.79 -2.32 27.03
C PRO A 238 22.35 -1.07 27.72
N LEU A 239 22.92 -1.19 28.92
CA LEU A 239 23.48 -0.06 29.66
C LEU A 239 24.72 0.53 28.95
N PRO A 240 25.77 -0.27 28.62
CA PRO A 240 26.91 0.21 27.85
C PRO A 240 26.53 0.82 26.49
N PHE A 241 25.53 0.24 25.81
CA PHE A 241 25.05 0.77 24.54
C PHE A 241 24.40 2.15 24.69
N ILE A 242 23.59 2.35 25.73
CA ILE A 242 22.93 3.64 26.01
C ILE A 242 23.95 4.72 26.36
N GLU A 243 24.95 4.39 27.18
CA GLU A 243 26.04 5.31 27.50
C GLU A 243 26.84 5.69 26.26
N PHE A 244 27.14 4.72 25.40
CA PHE A 244 27.88 4.93 24.16
C PHE A 244 27.15 5.87 23.17
N ILE A 245 25.84 5.70 22.96
CA ILE A 245 25.08 6.61 22.07
C ILE A 245 24.84 7.99 22.69
N ALA A 246 24.92 8.11 24.02
CA ALA A 246 24.84 9.40 24.71
C ALA A 246 26.16 10.18 24.59
N GLU A 247 27.29 9.48 24.57
CA GLU A 247 28.63 10.08 24.42
C GLU A 247 28.99 10.36 22.95
N TYR A 248 28.58 9.47 22.03
CA TYR A 248 28.86 9.60 20.60
C TYR A 248 27.57 9.72 19.80
N GLY A 249 27.25 10.95 19.39
CA GLY A 249 26.10 11.23 18.55
C GLY A 249 26.21 10.61 17.14
N PRO A 250 25.09 10.45 16.42
CA PRO A 250 25.08 9.93 15.05
C PRO A 250 26.01 10.73 14.12
N GLY A 251 26.90 10.02 13.40
CA GLY A 251 27.91 10.63 12.52
C GLY A 251 29.29 10.81 13.16
N SER A 252 29.46 10.47 14.44
CA SER A 252 30.76 10.46 15.11
C SER A 252 31.65 9.33 14.58
N VAL A 253 32.95 9.60 14.41
CA VAL A 253 33.94 8.59 14.03
C VAL A 253 34.65 8.09 15.28
N VAL A 254 34.48 6.81 15.58
CA VAL A 254 35.04 6.14 16.75
C VAL A 254 35.97 5.01 16.31
N LYS A 255 37.07 4.81 17.02
CA LYS A 255 37.93 3.64 16.88
C LYS A 255 37.56 2.64 17.95
N GLY A 256 37.24 1.41 17.56
CA GLY A 256 36.90 0.33 18.49
C GLY A 256 37.39 -1.02 17.99
N GLU A 257 37.45 -1.98 18.90
CA GLU A 257 37.79 -3.37 18.64
C GLU A 257 36.52 -4.23 18.76
N VAL A 258 36.29 -5.13 17.80
CA VAL A 258 35.11 -6.02 17.80
C VAL A 258 35.40 -7.23 18.68
N VAL A 259 34.79 -7.27 19.86
CA VAL A 259 34.98 -8.36 20.84
C VAL A 259 34.14 -9.60 20.51
N SER A 260 32.94 -9.41 19.97
CA SER A 260 32.07 -10.48 19.47
C SER A 260 31.04 -9.94 18.48
N PHE A 261 30.52 -10.79 17.59
CA PHE A 261 29.43 -10.45 16.69
C PHE A 261 28.56 -11.69 16.44
N THR A 262 27.29 -11.47 16.12
CA THR A 262 26.36 -12.53 15.70
C THR A 262 26.24 -12.52 14.17
N SER A 263 26.19 -13.70 13.53
CA SER A 263 26.05 -13.87 12.06
C SER A 263 24.62 -14.16 11.65
#